data_AF-A0A9P6E8W1-F1
#
_entry.id   AF-A0A9P6E8W1-F1
#
_cell.length_a   1.000
_cell.length_b   1.000
_cell.length_c   1.000
_cell.angle_alpha   90.00
_cell.angle_beta   90.00
_cell.angle_gamma   90.00
#
_symmetry.space_group_name_H-M   'P 1'
#
loop_
_entity.id
_entity.type
_entity.pdbx_description
1 polymer ?
#
loop_
_entity_poly.entity_id
_entity_poly.type
_entity_poly.pdbx_seq_one_letter_code
_entity_poly.pdbx_strand_id
1 'polypeptide(L)'
;MPTVLEFDSRTVHPPANPATDTKGTVNFPKAFVANPRLPHGFRELDIDKNSNIRAKSTIESLTKNSVECHVSTWSNTTLYSSIETVFALAPANVEFQTGEVMRNANDPASVRVNFARPYPTPPKVVTFFNYLDLDQNHGWRLKITPAEIDEKGFTLKIETWGETVFFGAQAAWIAYPEDRKHIFSASVNVQDVRDWQKPQLQQSKAISFGDVEFWKNPEVFIALNALDINKQANLRLRAYVDGVSKTGLTWHIDGWSDTVLNSAGASIIAFNN
;
A
#
# COMPACT_ATOMS: atom_id res chain seq x y z
N MET A 1 14.28 10.24 11.36
CA MET A 1 13.07 10.94 10.92
C MET A 1 12.44 10.07 9.84
N PRO A 2 11.13 9.81 9.91
CA PRO A 2 10.42 9.15 8.82
C PRO A 2 10.53 9.99 7.53
N THR A 3 10.52 9.38 6.35
CA THR A 3 10.36 10.12 5.09
C THR A 3 9.69 9.23 4.08
N VAL A 4 8.97 9.80 3.12
CA VAL A 4 8.34 9.03 2.04
C VAL A 4 9.24 9.02 0.82
N LEU A 5 9.43 7.83 0.27
CA LEU A 5 10.12 7.62 -0.99
C LEU A 5 9.16 6.98 -1.99
N GLU A 6 9.47 7.16 -3.26
CA GLU A 6 8.73 6.58 -4.36
C GLU A 6 9.70 5.94 -5.36
N PHE A 7 9.31 4.78 -5.88
CA PHE A 7 9.93 4.17 -7.03
C PHE A 7 8.88 3.97 -8.12
N ASP A 8 9.09 4.61 -9.27
CA ASP A 8 8.27 4.45 -10.46
C ASP A 8 9.03 3.60 -11.49
N SER A 9 8.54 2.40 -11.76
CA SER A 9 9.08 1.47 -12.77
C SER A 9 9.31 2.12 -14.14
N ARG A 10 8.52 3.14 -14.49
CA ARG A 10 8.62 3.87 -15.77
C ARG A 10 9.91 4.67 -15.91
N THR A 11 10.62 4.89 -14.81
CA THR A 11 11.96 5.50 -14.81
C THR A 11 13.04 4.55 -15.31
N VAL A 12 12.76 3.24 -15.35
CA VAL A 12 13.69 2.20 -15.81
C VAL A 12 13.40 1.82 -17.27
N HIS A 13 12.14 1.57 -17.61
CA HIS A 13 11.71 1.28 -18.97
C HIS A 13 10.28 1.81 -19.22
N PRO A 14 9.95 2.20 -20.46
CA PRO A 14 8.59 2.64 -20.78
C PRO A 14 7.58 1.47 -20.74
N PRO A 15 6.28 1.74 -20.54
CA PRO A 15 5.24 0.70 -20.56
C PRO A 15 5.16 -0.09 -21.88
N ALA A 16 5.59 0.51 -23.00
CA ALA A 16 5.63 -0.16 -24.31
C ALA A 16 6.71 -1.26 -24.41
N ASN A 17 7.62 -1.36 -23.44
CA ASN A 17 8.64 -2.39 -23.35
C ASN A 17 8.68 -2.98 -21.94
N PRO A 18 7.65 -3.76 -21.54
CA PRO A 18 7.50 -4.25 -20.18
C PRO A 18 8.61 -5.27 -19.83
N ALA A 19 8.97 -5.33 -18.54
CA ALA A 19 9.92 -6.30 -18.00
C ALA A 19 9.30 -7.05 -16.83
N THR A 20 9.66 -8.33 -16.67
CA THR A 20 9.23 -9.14 -15.52
C THR A 20 9.92 -8.76 -14.23
N ASP A 21 11.06 -8.08 -14.33
CA ASP A 21 11.91 -7.70 -13.21
C ASP A 21 12.35 -6.25 -13.42
N THR A 22 11.90 -5.36 -12.55
CA THR A 22 12.17 -3.92 -12.64
C THR A 22 12.66 -3.39 -11.31
N LYS A 23 13.89 -2.87 -11.29
CA LYS A 23 14.50 -2.33 -10.08
C LYS A 23 15.21 -1.01 -10.32
N GLY A 24 15.26 -0.19 -9.28
CA GLY A 24 15.90 1.12 -9.34
C GLY A 24 16.41 1.56 -7.97
N THR A 25 17.51 2.30 -7.97
CA THR A 25 18.07 2.90 -6.75
C THR A 25 17.33 4.19 -6.42
N VAL A 26 16.77 4.27 -5.22
CA VAL A 26 16.18 5.48 -4.66
C VAL A 26 17.10 6.03 -3.58
N ASN A 27 17.53 7.28 -3.74
CA ASN A 27 18.37 7.96 -2.76
C ASN A 27 17.53 8.58 -1.65
N PHE A 28 17.99 8.46 -0.41
CA PHE A 28 17.38 9.17 0.70
C PHE A 28 17.71 10.66 0.61
N PRO A 29 16.77 11.57 0.91
CA PRO A 29 17.03 13.01 0.95
C PRO A 29 18.17 13.38 1.92
N LYS A 30 18.35 12.57 2.96
CA LYS A 30 19.43 12.67 3.94
C LYS A 30 19.89 11.28 4.36
N ALA A 31 21.20 11.11 4.50
CA ALA A 31 21.79 9.88 5.03
C ALA A 31 21.26 9.55 6.43
N PHE A 32 20.89 8.29 6.66
CA PHE A 32 20.56 7.78 7.99
C PHE A 32 21.83 7.42 8.77
N VAL A 33 21.79 7.55 10.09
CA VAL A 33 22.91 7.19 10.98
C VAL A 33 23.16 5.67 10.99
N ALA A 34 22.11 4.87 10.78
CA ALA A 34 22.11 3.43 10.59
C ALA A 34 20.91 3.03 9.71
N ASN A 35 20.89 1.78 9.21
CA ASN A 35 19.89 1.33 8.25
C ASN A 35 18.45 1.57 8.75
N PRO A 36 17.61 2.29 7.99
CA PRO A 36 16.21 2.50 8.33
C PRO A 36 15.38 1.21 8.18
N ARG A 37 14.19 1.19 8.79
CA ARG A 37 13.14 0.21 8.46
C ARG A 37 12.31 0.76 7.32
N LEU A 38 11.97 -0.08 6.35
CA LEU A 38 11.38 0.35 5.08
C LEU A 38 10.07 -0.41 4.77
N PRO A 39 9.01 -0.27 5.59
CA PRO A 39 7.69 -0.75 5.19
C PRO A 39 7.27 -0.06 3.88
N HIS A 40 6.80 -0.86 2.93
CA HIS A 40 6.59 -0.44 1.55
C HIS A 40 5.39 -1.17 0.94
N GLY A 41 4.80 -0.58 -0.09
CA GLY A 41 3.64 -1.17 -0.75
C GLY A 41 3.32 -0.54 -2.09
N PHE A 42 2.40 -1.18 -2.80
CA PHE A 42 1.97 -0.72 -4.11
C PHE A 42 1.08 0.51 -3.99
N ARG A 43 1.37 1.51 -4.81
CA ARG A 43 0.54 2.69 -5.02
C ARG A 43 -0.10 2.69 -6.41
N GLU A 44 0.57 2.10 -7.40
CA GLU A 44 0.06 1.91 -8.76
C GLU A 44 0.41 0.51 -9.28
N LEU A 45 -0.52 -0.10 -10.03
CA LEU A 45 -0.31 -1.34 -10.78
C LEU A 45 -1.03 -1.26 -12.13
N ASP A 46 -0.32 -1.61 -13.21
CA ASP A 46 -0.83 -1.89 -14.56
C ASP A 46 -0.36 -3.27 -15.01
N ILE A 47 -1.23 -4.28 -14.92
CA ILE A 47 -0.91 -5.68 -15.17
C ILE A 47 -1.84 -6.27 -16.23
N ASP A 48 -1.26 -6.97 -17.21
CA ASP A 48 -1.99 -7.61 -18.30
C ASP A 48 -2.99 -8.66 -17.80
N LYS A 49 -4.20 -8.63 -18.35
CA LYS A 49 -5.29 -9.54 -17.96
C LYS A 49 -5.13 -10.98 -18.47
N ASN A 50 -4.31 -11.23 -19.48
CA ASN A 50 -4.21 -12.54 -20.16
C ASN A 50 -3.24 -13.50 -19.44
N SER A 51 -2.94 -13.19 -18.19
CA SER A 51 -2.12 -13.96 -17.28
C SER A 51 -2.57 -13.68 -15.85
N ASN A 52 -2.16 -14.52 -14.91
CA ASN A 52 -2.48 -14.30 -13.50
C ASN A 52 -1.92 -12.96 -13.03
N ILE A 53 -2.64 -12.29 -12.13
CA ILE A 53 -2.22 -11.03 -11.55
C ILE A 53 -1.20 -11.33 -10.46
N ARG A 54 0.06 -11.08 -10.79
CA ARG A 54 1.21 -11.41 -9.96
C ARG A 54 2.15 -10.22 -9.88
N ALA A 55 2.36 -9.72 -8.69
CA ALA A 55 3.31 -8.66 -8.44
C ALA A 55 3.87 -8.79 -7.03
N LYS A 56 5.17 -8.55 -6.88
CA LYS A 56 5.85 -8.49 -5.60
C LYS A 56 6.74 -7.26 -5.56
N SER A 57 6.57 -6.47 -4.51
CA SER A 57 7.48 -5.41 -4.11
C SER A 57 8.53 -6.00 -3.18
N THR A 58 9.79 -5.64 -3.38
CA THR A 58 10.87 -5.95 -2.45
C THR A 58 11.84 -4.80 -2.33
N ILE A 59 12.52 -4.79 -1.20
CA ILE A 59 13.53 -3.81 -0.85
C ILE A 59 14.87 -4.54 -0.70
N GLU A 60 15.84 -4.15 -1.52
CA GLU A 60 17.15 -4.78 -1.59
C GLU A 60 18.27 -3.74 -1.43
N SER A 61 19.51 -4.21 -1.26
CA SER A 61 20.72 -3.38 -1.30
C SER A 61 20.69 -2.13 -0.40
N LEU A 62 20.08 -2.23 0.79
CA LEU A 62 19.91 -1.12 1.73
C LEU A 62 21.25 -0.58 2.25
N THR A 63 21.47 0.71 2.04
CA THR A 63 22.59 1.44 2.64
C THR A 63 22.09 2.55 3.56
N LYS A 64 23.00 3.38 4.06
CA LYS A 64 22.65 4.60 4.81
C LYS A 64 22.14 5.73 3.91
N ASN A 65 22.40 5.66 2.60
CA ASN A 65 22.16 6.75 1.65
C ASN A 65 21.09 6.42 0.61
N SER A 66 20.81 5.14 0.40
CA SER A 66 19.92 4.68 -0.66
C SER A 66 19.37 3.30 -0.37
N VAL A 67 18.38 2.94 -1.17
CA VAL A 67 17.77 1.61 -1.23
C VAL A 67 17.54 1.22 -2.68
N GLU A 68 17.64 -0.06 -3.03
CA GLU A 68 17.13 -0.58 -4.30
C GLU A 68 15.69 -1.04 -4.10
N CYS A 69 14.76 -0.35 -4.75
CA CYS A 69 13.35 -0.74 -4.83
C CYS A 69 13.17 -1.68 -6.02
N HIS A 70 12.38 -2.73 -5.85
CA HIS A 70 12.24 -3.79 -6.83
C HIS A 70 10.79 -4.23 -6.94
N VAL A 71 10.23 -4.15 -8.15
CA VAL A 71 8.93 -4.73 -8.47
C VAL A 71 9.17 -5.88 -9.45
N SER A 72 8.69 -7.06 -9.09
CA SER A 72 8.83 -8.28 -9.89
C SER A 72 7.49 -8.95 -10.15
N THR A 73 7.38 -9.55 -11.32
CA THR A 73 6.33 -10.49 -11.71
C THR A 73 6.95 -11.83 -12.07
N TRP A 74 6.15 -12.89 -12.16
CA TRP A 74 6.64 -14.22 -12.48
C TRP A 74 5.72 -14.96 -13.44
N SER A 75 6.23 -16.07 -13.98
CA SER A 75 5.60 -16.84 -15.04
C SER A 75 5.37 -15.99 -16.30
N ASN A 76 4.14 -15.94 -16.81
CA ASN A 76 3.77 -15.18 -18.00
C ASN A 76 3.17 -13.80 -17.69
N THR A 77 3.27 -13.32 -16.44
CA THR A 77 2.66 -12.05 -16.03
C THR A 77 3.43 -10.85 -16.56
N THR A 78 2.72 -10.01 -17.31
CA THR A 78 3.27 -8.77 -17.89
C THR A 78 2.87 -7.56 -17.04
N LEU A 79 3.87 -6.84 -16.54
CA LEU A 79 3.71 -5.57 -15.81
C LEU A 79 4.07 -4.40 -16.74
N TYR A 80 3.09 -3.55 -17.04
CA TYR A 80 3.29 -2.37 -17.87
C TYR A 80 3.83 -1.19 -17.04
N SER A 81 3.33 -1.01 -15.83
CA SER A 81 3.87 -0.06 -14.85
C SER A 81 3.48 -0.43 -13.42
N SER A 82 4.29 0.03 -12.48
CA SER A 82 4.00 0.09 -11.06
C SER A 82 4.68 1.30 -10.43
N ILE A 83 4.04 1.83 -9.39
CA ILE A 83 4.63 2.74 -8.43
C ILE A 83 4.62 2.06 -7.07
N GLU A 84 5.79 1.96 -6.45
CA GLU A 84 5.98 1.58 -5.05
C GLU A 84 6.15 2.84 -4.19
N THR A 85 5.58 2.83 -2.99
CA THR A 85 5.88 3.84 -1.96
C THR A 85 6.57 3.18 -0.77
N VAL A 86 7.53 3.89 -0.17
CA VAL A 86 8.29 3.42 0.99
C VAL A 86 8.17 4.44 2.10
N PHE A 87 7.80 3.98 3.30
CA PHE A 87 7.78 4.80 4.50
C PHE A 87 9.05 4.57 5.32
N ALA A 88 10.10 5.33 5.02
CA ALA A 88 11.44 5.10 5.54
C ALA A 88 11.59 5.57 6.99
N LEU A 89 11.58 4.65 7.94
CA LEU A 89 11.66 4.89 9.38
C LEU A 89 13.09 4.83 9.90
N ALA A 90 13.60 5.94 10.44
CA ALA A 90 14.91 5.92 11.10
C ALA A 90 14.94 4.95 12.29
N PRO A 91 16.12 4.42 12.65
CA PRO A 91 16.29 3.56 13.82
C PRO A 91 15.79 4.20 15.14
N ALA A 92 15.94 5.52 15.26
CA ALA A 92 15.50 6.27 16.44
C ALA A 92 13.98 6.34 16.60
N ASN A 93 13.18 6.02 15.57
CA ASN A 93 11.72 6.01 15.63
C ASN A 93 11.19 4.72 16.30
N VAL A 94 11.71 4.42 17.50
CA VAL A 94 11.45 3.19 18.28
C VAL A 94 10.02 3.08 18.79
N GLU A 95 9.18 4.07 18.57
CA GLU A 95 7.74 4.03 18.85
C GLU A 95 6.97 3.29 17.75
N PHE A 96 7.52 3.22 16.53
CA PHE A 96 6.92 2.46 15.44
C PHE A 96 7.28 0.99 15.52
N GLN A 97 6.33 0.13 15.17
CA GLN A 97 6.56 -1.29 14.88
C GLN A 97 6.07 -1.56 13.47
N THR A 98 6.74 -2.47 12.77
CA THR A 98 6.45 -2.79 11.38
C THR A 98 6.65 -4.28 11.17
N GLY A 99 6.00 -4.83 10.16
CA GLY A 99 6.21 -6.21 9.74
C GLY A 99 5.41 -6.54 8.51
N GLU A 100 5.48 -7.81 8.14
CA GLU A 100 4.81 -8.35 6.96
C GLU A 100 4.19 -9.70 7.28
N VAL A 101 3.07 -10.01 6.65
CA VAL A 101 2.38 -11.28 6.80
C VAL A 101 1.90 -11.75 5.44
N MET A 102 2.38 -12.93 5.04
CA MET A 102 1.89 -13.63 3.85
C MET A 102 0.69 -14.50 4.22
N ARG A 103 -0.31 -14.52 3.34
CA ARG A 103 -1.38 -15.52 3.33
C ARG A 103 -1.34 -16.25 2.01
N ASN A 104 -1.18 -17.57 2.04
CA ASN A 104 -1.35 -18.45 0.88
C ASN A 104 -2.80 -18.98 0.81
N ALA A 105 -3.16 -19.60 -0.32
CA ALA A 105 -4.51 -20.10 -0.60
C ALA A 105 -5.15 -20.92 0.55
N ASN A 106 -4.35 -21.79 1.18
CA ASN A 106 -4.82 -22.70 2.23
C ASN A 106 -4.70 -22.12 3.64
N ASP A 107 -4.12 -20.93 3.79
CA ASP A 107 -3.96 -20.29 5.08
C ASP A 107 -5.26 -19.59 5.51
N PRO A 108 -5.57 -19.54 6.82
CA PRO A 108 -6.70 -18.80 7.34
C PRO A 108 -6.74 -17.36 6.83
N ALA A 109 -7.94 -16.84 6.53
CA ALA A 109 -8.12 -15.46 6.10
C ALA A 109 -7.81 -14.44 7.21
N SER A 110 -7.64 -14.89 8.46
CA SER A 110 -7.34 -14.04 9.60
C SER A 110 -6.21 -14.65 10.43
N VAL A 111 -5.27 -13.83 10.85
CA VAL A 111 -4.14 -14.24 11.68
C VAL A 111 -3.83 -13.17 12.72
N ARG A 112 -3.53 -13.63 13.95
CA ARG A 112 -3.12 -12.74 15.02
C ARG A 112 -1.66 -12.34 14.83
N VAL A 113 -1.40 -11.04 14.79
CA VAL A 113 -0.06 -10.45 14.77
C VAL A 113 0.23 -9.89 16.15
N ASN A 114 1.30 -10.38 16.78
CA ASN A 114 1.77 -9.85 18.06
C ASN A 114 2.82 -8.77 17.81
N PHE A 115 2.70 -7.65 18.51
CA PHE A 115 3.75 -6.66 18.56
C PHE A 115 4.97 -7.21 19.29
N ALA A 116 6.17 -6.85 18.84
CA ALA A 116 7.41 -7.25 19.50
C ALA A 116 7.51 -6.68 20.92
N ARG A 117 6.86 -5.53 21.15
CA ARG A 117 6.63 -4.93 22.47
C ARG A 117 5.21 -4.42 22.56
N PRO A 118 4.53 -4.57 23.71
CA PRO A 118 3.20 -4.02 23.88
C PRO A 118 3.25 -2.48 23.89
N TYR A 119 2.17 -1.86 23.44
CA TYR A 119 1.92 -0.43 23.60
C TYR A 119 1.25 -0.13 24.95
N PRO A 120 1.34 1.10 25.48
CA PRO A 120 0.61 1.49 26.69
C PRO A 120 -0.92 1.50 26.50
N THR A 121 -1.37 1.80 25.30
CA THR A 121 -2.78 1.76 24.85
C THR A 121 -2.82 1.16 23.43
N PRO A 122 -3.97 0.65 22.96
CA PRO A 122 -4.08 0.11 21.61
C PRO A 122 -3.57 1.12 20.55
N PRO A 123 -2.56 0.76 19.73
CA PRO A 123 -1.95 1.69 18.78
C PRO A 123 -2.86 1.94 17.56
N LYS A 124 -2.51 2.92 16.72
CA LYS A 124 -3.02 2.93 15.34
C LYS A 124 -2.26 1.88 14.53
N VAL A 125 -2.95 1.10 13.71
CA VAL A 125 -2.39 0.10 12.80
C VAL A 125 -2.81 0.40 11.38
N VAL A 126 -1.83 0.48 10.48
CA VAL A 126 -1.99 0.76 9.06
C VAL A 126 -1.46 -0.42 8.26
N THR A 127 -2.22 -0.92 7.29
CA THR A 127 -1.88 -2.12 6.51
C THR A 127 -2.05 -1.89 5.02
N PHE A 128 -1.22 -2.50 4.18
CA PHE A 128 -1.24 -2.32 2.72
C PHE A 128 -0.58 -3.50 2.00
N PHE A 129 -0.85 -3.66 0.71
CA PHE A 129 -0.32 -4.76 -0.11
C PHE A 129 1.10 -4.48 -0.60
N ASN A 130 1.95 -5.52 -0.54
CA ASN A 130 3.22 -5.57 -1.26
C ASN A 130 3.45 -6.89 -2.03
N TYR A 131 2.45 -7.80 -2.05
CA TYR A 131 2.44 -8.98 -2.90
C TYR A 131 1.00 -9.37 -3.26
N LEU A 132 0.79 -9.78 -4.51
CA LEU A 132 -0.49 -10.31 -5.03
C LEU A 132 -0.21 -11.54 -5.92
N ASP A 133 -1.02 -12.59 -5.79
CA ASP A 133 -1.10 -13.72 -6.73
C ASP A 133 -2.57 -14.19 -6.88
N LEU A 134 -3.20 -13.78 -7.97
CA LEU A 134 -4.61 -14.07 -8.29
C LEU A 134 -4.74 -14.67 -9.68
N ASP A 135 -5.68 -15.59 -9.85
CA ASP A 135 -5.99 -16.16 -11.16
C ASP A 135 -6.58 -15.12 -12.14
N GLN A 136 -6.34 -15.33 -13.42
CA GLN A 136 -6.86 -14.49 -14.51
C GLN A 136 -8.33 -14.73 -14.86
N ASN A 137 -8.89 -15.90 -14.55
CA ASN A 137 -10.19 -16.32 -15.07
C ASN A 137 -11.37 -15.77 -14.26
N HIS A 138 -11.13 -15.05 -13.16
CA HIS A 138 -12.18 -14.45 -12.33
C HIS A 138 -11.81 -13.00 -11.96
N GLY A 139 -12.80 -12.22 -11.53
CA GLY A 139 -12.54 -10.86 -11.03
C GLY A 139 -11.56 -10.89 -9.85
N TRP A 140 -10.71 -9.87 -9.76
CA TRP A 140 -9.67 -9.74 -8.75
C TRP A 140 -10.22 -8.98 -7.56
N ARG A 141 -10.36 -9.67 -6.42
CA ARG A 141 -10.99 -9.10 -5.23
C ARG A 141 -10.17 -9.42 -3.99
N LEU A 142 -9.62 -8.40 -3.37
CA LEU A 142 -8.80 -8.51 -2.17
C LEU A 142 -9.03 -7.31 -1.25
N LYS A 143 -9.02 -7.55 0.05
CA LYS A 143 -9.05 -6.51 1.07
C LYS A 143 -8.17 -6.91 2.24
N ILE A 144 -7.36 -5.97 2.73
CA ILE A 144 -6.67 -6.10 4.02
C ILE A 144 -7.40 -5.25 5.06
N THR A 145 -7.68 -5.84 6.22
CA THR A 145 -8.29 -5.15 7.34
C THR A 145 -7.51 -5.46 8.63
N PRO A 146 -6.94 -4.47 9.34
CA PRO A 146 -6.52 -4.65 10.73
C PRO A 146 -7.77 -4.57 11.62
N ALA A 147 -7.95 -5.55 12.48
CA ALA A 147 -9.09 -5.67 13.40
C ALA A 147 -8.60 -6.05 14.80
N GLU A 148 -9.47 -5.94 15.80
CA GLU A 148 -9.20 -6.44 17.17
C GLU A 148 -7.85 -5.93 17.71
N ILE A 149 -7.57 -4.64 17.50
CA ILE A 149 -6.32 -4.01 17.91
C ILE A 149 -6.37 -3.83 19.43
N ASP A 150 -5.37 -4.36 20.11
CA ASP A 150 -5.13 -4.13 21.54
C ASP A 150 -3.66 -3.76 21.78
N GLU A 151 -3.26 -3.63 23.03
CA GLU A 151 -1.90 -3.25 23.41
C GLU A 151 -0.83 -4.22 22.92
N LYS A 152 -1.18 -5.49 22.73
CA LYS A 152 -0.24 -6.60 22.46
C LYS A 152 -0.20 -6.98 20.99
N GLY A 153 -1.23 -6.63 20.21
CA GLY A 153 -1.27 -6.99 18.81
C GLY A 153 -2.56 -6.55 18.10
N PHE A 154 -2.79 -7.16 16.95
CA PHE A 154 -4.00 -6.99 16.17
C PHE A 154 -4.28 -8.25 15.35
N THR A 155 -5.53 -8.45 14.96
CA THR A 155 -5.93 -9.49 14.01
C THR A 155 -5.86 -8.92 12.60
N LEU A 156 -4.96 -9.43 11.77
CA LEU A 156 -4.86 -9.08 10.36
C LEU A 156 -5.79 -9.97 9.55
N LYS A 157 -6.66 -9.37 8.75
CA LYS A 157 -7.55 -10.08 7.81
C LYS A 157 -7.10 -9.81 6.38
N ILE A 158 -6.86 -10.87 5.60
CA ILE A 158 -6.61 -10.80 4.16
C ILE A 158 -7.74 -11.56 3.48
N GLU A 159 -8.74 -10.83 3.00
CA GLU A 159 -10.04 -11.35 2.59
C GLU A 159 -10.17 -11.34 1.06
N THR A 160 -10.86 -12.36 0.54
CA THR A 160 -11.27 -12.48 -0.85
C THR A 160 -12.74 -12.91 -0.90
N TRP A 161 -13.45 -12.60 -1.98
CA TRP A 161 -14.86 -12.91 -2.13
C TRP A 161 -15.25 -13.14 -3.59
N GLY A 162 -16.51 -13.56 -3.79
CA GLY A 162 -17.03 -13.96 -5.09
C GLY A 162 -16.31 -15.20 -5.62
N GLU A 163 -16.08 -15.23 -6.94
CA GLU A 163 -15.42 -16.35 -7.62
C GLU A 163 -13.89 -16.18 -7.71
N THR A 164 -13.32 -15.22 -6.98
CA THR A 164 -11.88 -14.93 -7.03
C THR A 164 -11.08 -16.18 -6.66
N VAL A 165 -10.24 -16.66 -7.57
CA VAL A 165 -9.29 -17.74 -7.28
C VAL A 165 -8.00 -17.12 -6.75
N PHE A 166 -7.75 -17.35 -5.46
CA PHE A 166 -6.69 -16.72 -4.67
C PHE A 166 -5.53 -17.70 -4.46
N PHE A 167 -4.32 -17.32 -4.89
CA PHE A 167 -3.10 -18.10 -4.64
C PHE A 167 -2.30 -17.55 -3.45
N GLY A 168 -2.20 -16.22 -3.33
CA GLY A 168 -1.59 -15.58 -2.18
C GLY A 168 -1.65 -14.06 -2.20
N ALA A 169 -1.47 -13.45 -1.03
CA ALA A 169 -1.27 -12.01 -0.85
C ALA A 169 -0.42 -11.74 0.39
N GLN A 170 0.42 -10.70 0.34
CA GLN A 170 1.18 -10.24 1.51
C GLN A 170 0.72 -8.85 1.91
N ALA A 171 0.52 -8.67 3.22
CA ALA A 171 0.27 -7.38 3.82
C ALA A 171 1.51 -6.91 4.57
N ALA A 172 1.99 -5.72 4.26
CA ALA A 172 2.88 -4.97 5.15
C ALA A 172 2.04 -4.15 6.13
N TRP A 173 2.58 -3.92 7.32
CA TRP A 173 1.91 -3.17 8.38
C TRP A 173 2.84 -2.22 9.13
N ILE A 174 2.27 -1.13 9.62
CA ILE A 174 2.89 -0.11 10.46
C ILE A 174 1.98 0.12 11.66
N ALA A 175 2.53 0.05 12.87
CA ALA A 175 1.86 0.39 14.11
C ALA A 175 2.59 1.52 14.83
N TYR A 176 1.86 2.45 15.43
CA TYR A 176 2.41 3.58 16.19
C TYR A 176 1.45 4.02 17.33
N PRO A 177 1.96 4.68 18.39
CA PRO A 177 1.14 5.06 19.54
C PRO A 177 -0.08 5.89 19.13
N GLU A 178 -1.23 5.62 19.72
CA GLU A 178 -2.48 6.30 19.35
C GLU A 178 -2.41 7.82 19.51
N ASP A 179 -1.75 8.27 20.57
CA ASP A 179 -1.58 9.65 21.00
C ASP A 179 -0.38 10.34 20.35
N ARG A 180 0.27 9.69 19.38
CA ARG A 180 1.41 10.27 18.69
C ARG A 180 0.99 11.56 18.01
N LYS A 181 1.63 12.67 18.40
CA LYS A 181 1.36 13.98 17.81
C LYS A 181 1.90 14.08 16.38
N HIS A 182 1.28 14.97 15.60
CA HIS A 182 1.74 15.35 14.25
C HIS A 182 1.83 14.17 13.28
N ILE A 183 0.95 13.20 13.47
CA ILE A 183 0.72 12.09 12.55
C ILE A 183 -0.77 11.79 12.50
N PHE A 184 -1.24 11.48 11.30
CA PHE A 184 -2.61 11.09 11.02
C PHE A 184 -2.56 9.85 10.13
N SER A 185 -3.46 8.90 10.36
CA SER A 185 -3.64 7.77 9.44
C SER A 185 -5.11 7.47 9.20
N ALA A 186 -5.43 7.05 7.99
CA ALA A 186 -6.77 6.62 7.62
C ALA A 186 -6.72 5.48 6.59
N SER A 187 -7.78 4.68 6.57
CA SER A 187 -8.12 3.82 5.43
C SER A 187 -9.28 4.46 4.69
N VAL A 188 -9.16 4.59 3.38
CA VAL A 188 -10.18 5.19 2.51
C VAL A 188 -10.60 4.19 1.45
N ASN A 189 -11.85 4.28 0.97
CA ASN A 189 -12.35 3.41 -0.08
C ASN A 189 -13.22 4.18 -1.07
N VAL A 190 -13.19 3.81 -2.35
CA VAL A 190 -14.06 4.43 -3.37
C VAL A 190 -15.55 4.22 -3.07
N GLN A 191 -15.91 3.20 -2.29
CA GLN A 191 -17.27 3.00 -1.81
C GLN A 191 -17.74 4.08 -0.82
N ASP A 192 -16.82 4.88 -0.25
CA ASP A 192 -17.14 6.02 0.63
C ASP A 192 -17.70 7.23 -0.15
N VAL A 193 -17.65 7.19 -1.49
CA VAL A 193 -18.13 8.26 -2.37
C VAL A 193 -19.13 7.79 -3.42
N ARG A 194 -19.28 6.47 -3.63
CA ARG A 194 -20.24 5.91 -4.58
C ARG A 194 -20.63 4.47 -4.27
N ASP A 195 -21.74 4.03 -4.85
CA ASP A 195 -22.12 2.62 -4.85
C ASP A 195 -21.17 1.78 -5.73
N TRP A 196 -20.94 0.54 -5.33
CA TRP A 196 -20.17 -0.44 -6.10
C TRP A 196 -20.85 -0.82 -7.42
N GLN A 197 -22.19 -0.74 -7.49
CA GLN A 197 -22.99 -1.03 -8.69
C GLN A 197 -22.82 -0.01 -9.82
N LYS A 198 -22.14 1.11 -9.56
CA LYS A 198 -21.85 2.16 -10.54
C LYS A 198 -20.33 2.34 -10.66
N PRO A 199 -19.61 1.42 -11.31
CA PRO A 199 -18.18 1.55 -11.54
C PRO A 199 -17.85 2.89 -12.21
N GLN A 200 -16.82 3.55 -11.71
CA GLN A 200 -16.27 4.78 -12.28
C GLN A 200 -14.75 4.60 -12.34
N LEU A 201 -14.08 5.35 -13.21
CA LEU A 201 -12.63 5.29 -13.34
C LEU A 201 -11.90 6.30 -12.45
N GLN A 202 -12.54 7.41 -12.09
CA GLN A 202 -11.89 8.51 -11.38
C GLN A 202 -12.69 8.84 -10.12
N GLN A 203 -12.03 8.85 -8.95
CA GLN A 203 -12.71 9.01 -7.67
C GLN A 203 -11.81 9.72 -6.69
N SER A 204 -12.39 10.72 -6.03
CA SER A 204 -11.70 11.51 -5.04
C SER A 204 -12.61 11.91 -3.90
N LYS A 205 -12.02 12.12 -2.71
CA LYS A 205 -12.71 12.75 -1.58
C LYS A 205 -11.73 13.57 -0.76
N ALA A 206 -12.14 14.78 -0.39
CA ALA A 206 -11.44 15.55 0.63
C ALA A 206 -11.67 14.91 2.01
N ILE A 207 -10.62 14.84 2.82
CA ILE A 207 -10.66 14.41 4.22
C ILE A 207 -9.97 15.43 5.11
N SER A 208 -10.47 15.57 6.34
CA SER A 208 -9.86 16.38 7.39
C SER A 208 -8.92 15.52 8.24
N PHE A 209 -7.85 16.12 8.76
CA PHE A 209 -6.99 15.51 9.76
C PHE A 209 -7.56 15.55 11.18
N GLY A 210 -8.77 16.09 11.34
CA GLY A 210 -9.43 16.24 12.63
C GLY A 210 -8.62 17.15 13.57
N ASP A 211 -8.37 16.66 14.78
CA ASP A 211 -7.65 17.40 15.82
C ASP A 211 -6.12 17.30 15.71
N VAL A 212 -5.59 16.63 14.67
CA VAL A 212 -4.14 16.51 14.47
C VAL A 212 -3.59 17.84 13.95
N GLU A 213 -2.75 18.48 14.76
CA GLU A 213 -2.07 19.72 14.38
C GLU A 213 -0.81 19.44 13.55
N PHE A 214 -0.65 20.14 12.43
CA PHE A 214 0.56 20.13 11.61
C PHE A 214 1.14 21.54 11.50
N TRP A 215 2.45 21.71 11.77
CA TRP A 215 3.12 23.02 11.68
C TRP A 215 3.50 23.41 10.25
N LYS A 216 3.57 22.44 9.34
CA LYS A 216 3.79 22.61 7.89
C LYS A 216 2.94 21.59 7.13
N ASN A 217 2.77 21.74 5.82
CA ASN A 217 2.09 20.72 5.03
C ASN A 217 2.80 19.36 5.23
N PRO A 218 2.07 18.30 5.64
CA PRO A 218 2.67 17.00 5.94
C PRO A 218 3.19 16.29 4.69
N GLU A 219 4.22 15.46 4.91
CA GLU A 219 4.54 14.38 3.97
C GLU A 219 3.46 13.31 4.07
N VAL A 220 3.09 12.71 2.94
CA VAL A 220 2.01 11.72 2.87
C VAL A 220 2.48 10.44 2.21
N PHE A 221 2.35 9.33 2.94
CA PHE A 221 2.46 7.98 2.43
C PHE A 221 1.07 7.48 2.03
N ILE A 222 0.96 6.78 0.90
CA ILE A 222 -0.27 6.15 0.44
C ILE A 222 0.00 4.84 -0.29
N ALA A 223 -0.65 3.76 0.14
CA ALA A 223 -0.53 2.43 -0.48
C ALA A 223 -1.87 1.71 -0.53
N LEU A 224 -2.06 0.87 -1.54
CA LEU A 224 -3.29 0.11 -1.80
C LEU A 224 -3.53 -0.91 -0.67
N ASN A 225 -4.78 -0.99 -0.20
CA ASN A 225 -5.21 -1.95 0.82
C ASN A 225 -6.49 -2.73 0.45
N ALA A 226 -7.13 -2.37 -0.66
CA ALA A 226 -8.25 -3.12 -1.24
C ALA A 226 -8.33 -2.93 -2.76
N LEU A 227 -8.81 -3.94 -3.46
CA LEU A 227 -9.16 -3.89 -4.88
C LEU A 227 -10.33 -4.83 -5.17
N ASP A 228 -11.25 -4.41 -6.04
CA ASP A 228 -12.31 -5.20 -6.67
C ASP A 228 -12.43 -4.75 -8.13
N ILE A 229 -11.77 -5.50 -9.02
CA ILE A 229 -11.62 -5.18 -10.43
C ILE A 229 -12.08 -6.37 -11.28
N ASN A 230 -12.83 -6.09 -12.34
CA ASN A 230 -13.25 -7.11 -13.30
C ASN A 230 -12.08 -7.60 -14.15
N LYS A 231 -12.08 -8.89 -14.51
CA LYS A 231 -11.10 -9.53 -15.40
C LYS A 231 -11.15 -9.14 -16.88
N GLN A 232 -12.18 -8.42 -17.33
CA GLN A 232 -12.42 -8.13 -18.75
C GLN A 232 -11.35 -7.24 -19.39
N ALA A 233 -10.68 -6.44 -18.57
CA ALA A 233 -9.60 -5.53 -18.95
C ALA A 233 -8.41 -5.70 -18.00
N ASN A 234 -7.27 -5.06 -18.29
CA ASN A 234 -6.10 -5.11 -17.41
C ASN A 234 -6.44 -4.59 -16.01
N LEU A 235 -5.72 -5.10 -15.02
CA LEU A 235 -5.71 -4.49 -13.70
C LEU A 235 -4.97 -3.16 -13.82
N ARG A 236 -5.69 -2.06 -13.66
CA ARG A 236 -5.15 -0.70 -13.70
C ARG A 236 -5.71 0.09 -12.54
N LEU A 237 -4.85 0.40 -11.58
CA LEU A 237 -5.25 1.07 -10.36
C LEU A 237 -4.12 1.96 -9.85
N ARG A 238 -4.45 3.19 -9.47
CA ARG A 238 -3.53 4.16 -8.90
C ARG A 238 -4.18 4.86 -7.72
N ALA A 239 -3.49 4.89 -6.58
CA ALA A 239 -3.84 5.74 -5.46
C ALA A 239 -2.90 6.96 -5.39
N TYR A 240 -3.40 8.14 -5.09
CA TYR A 240 -2.57 9.31 -4.81
C TYR A 240 -3.30 10.33 -3.95
N VAL A 241 -2.59 11.37 -3.53
CA VAL A 241 -3.17 12.50 -2.84
C VAL A 241 -2.76 13.80 -3.51
N ASP A 242 -3.62 14.80 -3.45
CA ASP A 242 -3.32 16.19 -3.76
C ASP A 242 -4.00 17.12 -2.74
N GLY A 243 -3.89 18.43 -2.94
CA GLY A 243 -4.50 19.42 -2.05
C GLY A 243 -4.01 19.34 -0.60
N VAL A 244 -2.82 18.79 -0.36
CA VAL A 244 -2.28 18.60 0.99
C VAL A 244 -2.04 19.95 1.67
N SER A 245 -2.72 20.15 2.79
CA SER A 245 -2.65 21.33 3.65
C SER A 245 -2.35 20.91 5.09
N LYS A 246 -2.33 21.85 6.03
CA LYS A 246 -2.19 21.54 7.46
C LYS A 246 -3.43 20.89 8.08
N THR A 247 -4.59 20.97 7.42
CA THR A 247 -5.87 20.55 8.00
C THR A 247 -6.51 19.37 7.26
N GLY A 248 -5.97 18.98 6.12
CA GLY A 248 -6.51 17.89 5.32
C GLY A 248 -5.81 17.70 3.98
N LEU A 249 -6.33 16.75 3.23
CA LEU A 249 -5.90 16.41 1.87
C LEU A 249 -7.08 15.89 1.06
N THR A 250 -6.90 15.76 -0.24
CA THR A 250 -7.81 15.01 -1.11
C THR A 250 -7.12 13.75 -1.57
N TRP A 251 -7.74 12.59 -1.32
CA TRP A 251 -7.25 11.32 -1.87
C TRP A 251 -7.93 11.05 -3.21
N HIS A 252 -7.23 10.30 -4.06
CA HIS A 252 -7.69 9.80 -5.35
C HIS A 252 -7.39 8.31 -5.45
N ILE A 253 -8.33 7.55 -6.00
CA ILE A 253 -8.15 6.13 -6.32
C ILE A 253 -8.79 5.89 -7.69
N ASP A 254 -7.93 5.78 -8.70
CA ASP A 254 -8.31 5.88 -10.09
C ASP A 254 -7.91 4.61 -10.86
N GLY A 255 -8.78 4.18 -11.78
CA GLY A 255 -8.45 3.32 -12.91
C GLY A 255 -8.36 4.11 -14.21
N TRP A 256 -7.94 3.47 -15.29
CA TRP A 256 -7.91 4.10 -16.62
C TRP A 256 -8.25 3.11 -17.75
N SER A 257 -8.40 3.66 -18.96
CA SER A 257 -8.76 2.91 -20.17
C SER A 257 -10.11 2.17 -20.00
N ASP A 258 -10.12 0.87 -20.24
CA ASP A 258 -11.27 -0.03 -20.23
C ASP A 258 -11.42 -0.82 -18.92
N THR A 259 -10.65 -0.47 -17.89
CA THR A 259 -10.72 -1.14 -16.57
C THR A 259 -12.08 -0.92 -15.91
N VAL A 260 -12.70 -2.00 -15.43
CA VAL A 260 -13.95 -1.92 -14.66
C VAL A 260 -13.62 -2.00 -13.17
N LEU A 261 -13.49 -0.84 -12.54
CA LEU A 261 -13.16 -0.66 -11.12
C LEU A 261 -14.44 -0.66 -10.27
N ASN A 262 -14.80 -1.79 -9.67
CA ASN A 262 -15.99 -1.89 -8.81
C ASN A 262 -15.73 -1.22 -7.45
N SER A 263 -14.57 -1.52 -6.85
CA SER A 263 -14.10 -0.96 -5.58
C SER A 263 -12.57 -0.96 -5.51
N ALA A 264 -12.01 -0.08 -4.68
CA ALA A 264 -10.61 -0.08 -4.29
C ALA A 264 -10.44 0.78 -3.04
N GLY A 265 -9.35 0.53 -2.30
CA GLY A 265 -9.03 1.24 -1.08
C GLY A 265 -7.53 1.47 -0.93
N ALA A 266 -7.21 2.48 -0.13
CA ALA A 266 -5.84 2.85 0.18
C ALA A 266 -5.69 3.22 1.66
N SER A 267 -4.52 2.94 2.19
CA SER A 267 -4.05 3.35 3.51
C SER A 267 -3.21 4.61 3.37
N ILE A 268 -3.46 5.60 4.22
CA ILE A 268 -2.79 6.92 4.22
C ILE A 268 -2.09 7.12 5.55
N ILE A 269 -0.87 7.67 5.52
CA ILE A 269 -0.18 8.24 6.70
C ILE A 269 0.31 9.63 6.33
N ALA A 270 -0.20 10.67 7.01
CA ALA A 270 0.28 12.04 6.91
C ALA A 270 1.08 12.39 8.18
N PHE A 271 2.27 12.97 8.04
CA PHE A 271 3.12 13.28 9.19
C PHE A 271 3.97 14.55 8.98
N ASN A 272 4.32 15.23 10.08
CA ASN A 272 5.39 16.22 10.07
C ASN A 272 6.63 15.70 10.80
N ASN A 273 7.78 16.13 10.25
CA ASN A 273 9.09 16.08 10.89
C ASN A 273 9.56 17.48 11.27
#